data_AF-Q9K7P9-F1
#
_entry.id   AF-Q9K7P9-F1
#
_cell.length_a   1.000
_cell.length_b   1.000
_cell.length_c   1.000
_cell.angle_alpha   90.00
_cell.angle_beta   90.00
_cell.angle_gamma   90.00
#
_symmetry.space_group_name_H-M   'P 1'
#
loop_
_entity.id
_entity.type
_entity.pdbx_description
1 polymer ?
#
loop_
_entity_poly.entity_id
_entity_poly.type
_entity_poly.pdbx_seq_one_letter_code
_entity_poly.pdbx_strand_id
1 'polypeptide(L)' 'MDNIHDDVLIEAYVRAKELNLKQDFIELLMNEMVRRCLPFQEEGIVRI' A
#
# COMPACT_ATOMS: atom_id res chain seq x y z
N MET A 1 -6.48 1.92 9.70
CA MET A 1 -7.32 1.21 8.71
C MET A 1 -7.55 -0.21 9.23
N ASP A 2 -7.95 -0.34 10.50
CA ASP A 2 -7.42 -1.42 11.34
C ASP A 2 -8.05 -2.80 11.13
N ASN A 3 -9.14 -2.87 10.36
CA ASN A 3 -9.89 -4.12 10.14
C ASN A 3 -9.56 -4.80 8.80
N ILE A 4 -8.75 -4.17 7.94
CA ILE A 4 -8.31 -4.80 6.69
C ILE A 4 -7.16 -5.76 6.99
N HIS A 5 -7.23 -6.98 6.45
CA HIS A 5 -6.12 -7.92 6.51
C HIS A 5 -4.93 -7.41 5.70
N ASP A 6 -3.71 -7.76 6.12
CA ASP A 6 -2.48 -7.25 5.52
C ASP A 6 -2.36 -7.60 4.03
N ASP A 7 -2.74 -8.82 3.62
CA ASP A 7 -2.76 -9.24 2.22
C ASP A 7 -3.68 -8.37 1.36
N VAL A 8 -4.84 -7.99 1.91
CA VAL A 8 -5.84 -7.16 1.22
C VAL A 8 -5.35 -5.70 1.14
N LEU A 9 -4.65 -5.22 2.15
CA LEU A 9 -4.04 -3.89 2.14
C LEU A 9 -2.93 -3.79 1.08
N ILE A 10 -2.06 -4.80 1.01
CA ILE A 10 -1.00 -4.89 -0.01
C ILE A 10 -1.62 -4.93 -1.41
N GLU A 11 -2.62 -5.78 -1.63
CA GLU A 11 -3.30 -5.87 -2.91
C GLU A 11 -3.97 -4.53 -3.28
N ALA A 12 -4.67 -3.90 -2.34
CA ALA A 12 -5.32 -2.60 -2.57
C ALA A 12 -4.32 -1.53 -2.99
N TYR A 13 -3.13 -1.48 -2.38
CA TYR A 13 -2.07 -0.54 -2.76
C TYR A 13 -1.57 -0.79 -4.18
N VAL A 14 -1.29 -2.04 -4.54
CA VAL A 14 -0.85 -2.41 -5.89
C VAL A 14 -1.91 -2.05 -6.93
N ARG A 15 -3.17 -2.43 -6.69
CA ARG A 15 -4.28 -2.12 -7.60
C ARG A 15 -4.53 -0.62 -7.73
N ALA A 16 -4.41 0.14 -6.64
CA ALA A 16 -4.58 1.59 -6.67
C ALA A 16 -3.54 2.28 -7.56
N LYS A 17 -2.29 1.78 -7.56
CA LYS A 17 -1.24 2.23 -8.47
C LYS A 17 -1.50 1.83 -9.93
N GLU A 18 -1.86 0.56 -10.18
CA GLU A 18 -2.17 0.06 -11.52
C GLU A 18 -3.31 0.85 -12.20
N LEU A 19 -4.32 1.24 -11.42
CA LEU A 19 -5.49 1.98 -11.88
C LEU A 19 -5.27 3.50 -11.93
N ASN A 20 -4.09 4.01 -11.56
CA ASN A 20 -3.79 5.43 -11.43
C ASN A 20 -4.87 6.18 -10.60
N LEU A 21 -5.24 5.61 -9.45
CA LEU A 21 -6.16 6.28 -8.54
C LEU A 21 -5.53 7.54 -7.95
N LYS A 22 -6.33 8.33 -7.22
CA LYS A 22 -5.86 9.57 -6.60
C LYS A 22 -4.63 9.30 -5.71
N GLN A 23 -3.61 10.13 -5.87
CA GLN A 23 -2.36 10.02 -5.12
C GLN A 23 -2.59 9.98 -3.60
N ASP A 24 -3.45 10.84 -3.06
CA ASP A 24 -3.79 10.87 -1.64
C ASP A 24 -4.32 9.52 -1.11
N PHE A 25 -5.04 8.77 -1.96
CA PHE A 25 -5.53 7.43 -1.60
C PHE A 25 -4.41 6.41 -1.60
N ILE A 26 -3.50 6.48 -2.58
CA ILE A 26 -2.32 5.62 -2.66
C ILE A 26 -1.41 5.87 -1.44
N GLU A 27 -1.19 7.13 -1.08
CA GLU A 27 -0.42 7.52 0.10
C GLU A 27 -1.07 7.05 1.41
N LEU A 28 -2.39 7.10 1.51
CA LEU A 28 -3.11 6.57 2.67
C LEU A 28 -2.83 5.07 2.86
N LEU A 29 -2.87 4.29 1.78
CA LEU A 29 -2.57 2.85 1.82
C LEU A 29 -1.10 2.61 2.19
N MET A 30 -0.18 3.33 1.55
CA MET A 30 1.25 3.24 1.83
C MET A 30 1.56 3.57 3.30
N ASN A 31 0.99 4.64 3.84
CA ASN A 31 1.18 5.05 5.23
C ASN A 31 0.69 3.99 6.22
N GLU A 32 -0.43 3.33 5.92
CA GLU A 32 -0.92 2.23 6.74
C GLU A 32 0.00 1.00 6.64
N MET A 33 0.53 0.70 5.45
CA MET A 33 1.51 -0.38 5.26
C MET A 33 2.80 -0.11 6.05
N VAL A 34 3.34 1.11 5.98
CA VAL A 34 4.50 1.55 6.76
C VAL A 34 4.23 1.45 8.26
N ARG A 35 3.04 1.89 8.71
CA ARG A 35 2.65 1.80 10.14
C ARG A 35 2.62 0.37 10.67
N ARG A 36 2.30 -0.60 9.81
CA ARG A 36 2.25 -2.04 10.13
C ARG A 36 3.54 -2.79 9.80
N CYS A 37 4.57 -2.10 9.31
CA CYS A 37 5.82 -2.70 8.83
C CYS A 37 5.59 -3.78 7.74
N LEU A 38 4.64 -3.52 6.84
CA LEU A 38 4.35 -4.41 5.72
C LEU A 38 5.26 -4.12 4.53
N PRO A 39 5.74 -5.16 3.83
CA PRO A 39 6.55 -4.97 2.64
C PRO A 39 5.74 -4.31 1.52
N PHE A 40 6.34 -3.34 0.85
CA PHE A 40 5.81 -2.81 -0.41
C PHE A 40 6.93 -2.62 -1.44
N GLN A 41 6.58 -2.82 -2.72
CA GLN A 41 7.47 -2.50 -3.84
C GLN A 41 7.17 -1.07 -4.32
N GLU A 42 8.13 -0.17 -4.06
CA GLU A 42 8.38 0.94 -4.99
C GLU A 42 9.28 0.40 -6.11
N GLU A 43 9.10 0.89 -7.34
CA GLU A 43 9.84 0.39 -8.50
C GLU A 43 11.34 0.25 -8.20
N GLY A 44 11.82 -1.00 -8.15
CA GLY A 44 13.24 -1.34 -7.96
C GLY A 44 13.73 -1.52 -6.52
N ILE A 45 12.94 -1.24 -5.47
CA ILE A 45 13.39 -1.40 -4.07
C ILE A 45 12.23 -1.92 -3.19
N VAL A 46 12.41 -3.07 -2.56
CA VAL A 46 11.53 -3.54 -1.47
C VAL A 46 11.89 -2.77 -0.20
N ARG A 47 10.92 -2.05 0.37
CA ARG A 47 11.09 -1.30 1.62
C ARG A 47 10.34 -2.04 2.74
N ILE A 48 10.97 -2.13 3.92
CA ILE A 48 10.50 -2.83 5.13
C ILE A 48 10.19 -1.78 6.20
#